data_AF-A0A5J4P5A2-F1
#
_entry.id   AF-A0A5J4P5A2-F1
#
_cell.length_a   1.000
_cell.length_b   1.000
_cell.length_c   1.000
_cell.angle_alpha   90.00
_cell.angle_beta   90.00
_cell.angle_gamma   90.00
#
_symmetry.space_group_name_H-M   'P 1'
#
loop_
_entity.id
_entity.type
_entity.pdbx_description
1 polymer ?
#
loop_
_entity_poly.entity_id
_entity_poly.type
_entity_poly.pdbx_seq_one_letter_code
_entity_poly.pdbx_strand_id
1 'polypeptide(L)' 'GKNLYSALADVMKEYKYPVCFNFPVGHVTNNLPLINGAYVKFTVSKNMVELRF' A
#
# COMPACT_ATOMS: atom_id res chain seq x y z
N GLY A 1 10.78 13.76 15.11
CA GLY A 1 11.30 13.50 13.76
C GLY A 1 10.12 13.48 12.81
N LYS A 2 10.20 14.16 11.66
CA LYS A 2 9.11 14.12 10.68
C LYS A 2 8.98 12.68 10.16
N ASN A 3 7.80 12.10 10.35
CA ASN A 3 7.49 10.70 10.04
C ASN A 3 7.78 10.44 8.56
N LEU A 4 8.58 9.42 8.24
CA LEU A 4 8.95 9.00 6.89
C LEU A 4 7.75 8.98 5.92
N TYR A 5 6.58 8.55 6.42
CA TYR A 5 5.31 8.53 5.68
C TYR A 5 4.84 9.91 5.20
N SER A 6 5.07 10.98 5.96
CA SER A 6 4.70 12.34 5.54
C SER A 6 5.58 12.84 4.40
N ALA A 7 6.89 12.58 4.45
CA ALA A 7 7.81 12.92 3.36
C ALA A 7 7.50 12.09 2.08
N LEU A 8 7.20 10.79 2.25
CA LEU A 8 6.76 9.93 1.16
C LEU A 8 5.42 10.42 0.56
N ALA A 9 4.46 10.81 1.39
CA ALA A 9 3.16 11.31 0.93
C ALA A 9 3.30 12.59 0.09
N ASP A 10 4.21 13.50 0.46
CA ASP A 10 4.46 14.71 -0.31
C ASP A 10 5.08 14.41 -1.68
N VAL A 11 6.02 13.47 -1.77
CA VAL A 11 6.60 13.02 -3.05
C VAL A 11 5.56 12.25 -3.88
N MET A 12 4.75 11.42 -3.23
CA MET A 12 3.73 10.59 -3.89
C MET A 12 2.51 11.40 -4.36
N LYS A 13 2.36 12.64 -3.88
CA LYS A 13 1.24 13.53 -4.23
C LYS A 13 1.18 13.87 -5.71
N GLU A 14 2.33 13.85 -6.40
CA GLU A 14 2.42 14.05 -7.84
C GLU A 14 1.95 12.83 -8.64
N TYR A 15 1.92 11.66 -7.99
CA TYR A 15 1.52 10.42 -8.62
C TYR A 15 0.02 10.15 -8.40
N LYS A 16 -0.69 9.82 -9.48
CA LYS A 16 -2.13 9.56 -9.46
C LYS A 16 -2.50 8.09 -9.19
N TYR A 17 -1.58 7.29 -8.65
CA TYR A 17 -1.86 5.89 -8.30
C TYR A 17 -2.16 5.74 -6.80
N PRO A 18 -3.04 4.79 -6.43
CA PRO A 18 -3.33 4.52 -5.03
C PRO A 18 -2.09 3.95 -4.33
N VAL A 19 -1.73 4.53 -3.19
CA VAL A 19 -0.65 4.04 -2.32
C VAL A 19 -1.22 3.66 -0.96
N CYS A 20 -0.84 2.48 -0.48
CA CYS A 20 -1.09 2.06 0.90
C CYS A 20 0.24 1.79 1.60
N PHE A 21 0.38 2.30 2.81
CA PHE A 21 1.49 1.98 3.70
C PHE A 21 1.09 0.83 4.64
N ASN A 22 2.09 0.20 5.27
CA ASN A 22 1.86 -0.87 6.25
C ASN A 22 1.14 -2.11 5.68
N PHE A 23 1.46 -2.48 4.44
CA PHE A 23 0.92 -3.67 3.79
C PHE A 23 1.55 -4.95 4.40
N PRO A 24 0.78 -6.04 4.62
CA PRO A 24 1.22 -7.22 5.38
C PRO A 24 2.12 -8.16 4.55
N VAL A 25 3.21 -7.63 3.99
CA VAL A 25 4.13 -8.37 3.11
C VAL A 25 5.58 -8.03 3.46
N GLY A 26 6.42 -9.04 3.58
CA GLY A 26 7.86 -8.90 3.86
C GLY A 26 8.27 -9.49 5.20
N HIS A 27 9.29 -8.90 5.84
CA HIS A 27 9.79 -9.35 7.15
C HIS A 27 8.89 -8.84 8.30
N VAL A 28 7.64 -9.29 8.28
CA VAL A 28 6.60 -8.93 9.27
C VAL A 28 5.95 -10.21 9.80
N THR A 29 5.52 -10.19 11.06
CA THR A 29 4.92 -11.36 11.74
C THR A 29 3.68 -11.87 11.01
N ASN A 30 2.87 -10.98 10.44
CA ASN A 30 1.70 -11.32 9.65
C ASN A 30 1.99 -11.09 8.16
N ASN A 31 2.69 -12.04 7.55
CA ASN A 31 3.07 -12.01 6.14
C ASN A 31 2.06 -12.79 5.30
N LEU A 32 1.25 -12.08 4.50
CA LEU A 32 0.27 -12.68 3.60
C LEU A 32 0.91 -12.95 2.23
N PRO A 33 0.64 -14.11 1.61
CA PRO A 33 1.15 -14.41 0.29
C PRO A 33 0.53 -13.47 -0.75
N LEU A 34 1.35 -12.93 -1.65
CA LEU A 34 0.92 -12.22 -2.84
C LEU A 34 1.19 -13.07 -4.08
N ILE A 35 0.20 -13.14 -4.97
CA ILE A 35 0.34 -13.82 -6.25
C ILE A 35 0.97 -12.84 -7.25
N ASN A 36 2.27 -13.04 -7.55
CA ASN A 36 2.94 -12.25 -8.57
C ASN A 36 2.39 -12.58 -9.95
N GLY A 37 2.06 -11.54 -10.73
CA GLY A 37 1.51 -11.67 -12.08
C GLY A 37 0.00 -11.87 -12.15
N ALA A 38 -0.70 -11.97 -11.02
CA ALA A 38 -2.16 -11.96 -11.01
C ALA A 38 -2.69 -10.55 -11.30
N TYR A 39 -3.78 -10.48 -12.07
CA TYR A 39 -4.57 -9.26 -12.19
C TYR A 39 -5.34 -9.06 -10.88
N VAL A 40 -5.05 -7.97 -10.18
CA VAL A 40 -5.73 -7.65 -8.92
C VAL A 40 -6.36 -6.27 -9.02
N LYS A 41 -7.51 -6.09 -8.38
CA LYS A 41 -8.11 -4.78 -8.15
C LYS A 41 -7.68 -4.26 -6.80
N PHE A 42 -6.83 -3.23 -6.82
CA PHE A 42 -6.38 -2.55 -5.62
C PHE A 42 -7.16 -1.24 -5.41
N THR A 43 -7.88 -1.16 -4.29
CA THR A 43 -8.72 0.00 -3.95
C THR A 43 -8.29 0.55 -2.60
N VAL A 44 -7.82 1.81 -2.58
CA VAL A 44 -7.43 2.52 -1.36
C VAL A 44 -8.48 3.61 -1.10
N SER A 45 -9.18 3.49 0.02
CA SER A 45 -10.14 4.49 0.52
C SER A 45 -9.72 4.98 1.91
N LYS A 46 -10.23 6.13 2.35
CA LYS A 46 -9.90 6.71 3.67
C LYS A 46 -10.18 5.76 4.84
N ASN A 47 -11.17 4.89 4.69
CA ASN A 47 -11.65 4.02 5.77
C ASN A 47 -11.30 2.53 5.55
N MET A 48 -10.89 2.15 4.34
CA MET A 48 -10.68 0.75 3.97
C MET A 48 -9.68 0.64 2.83
N VAL A 49 -8.81 -0.37 2.91
CA VAL A 49 -7.92 -0.77 1.83
C VAL A 49 -8.28 -2.19 1.44
N GLU A 50 -8.49 -2.40 0.15
CA GLU A 50 -8.93 -3.69 -0.37
C GLU A 50 -8.07 -4.11 -1.57
N LEU A 51 -7.58 -5.34 -1.52
CA LEU A 51 -6.91 -6.00 -2.63
C LEU A 51 -7.74 -7.24 -3.00
N ARG A 52 -8.38 -7.20 -4.17
CA ARG A 52 -9.15 -8.34 -4.72
C ARG A 52 -8.37 -8.99 -5.85
N PHE A 53 -8.27 -10.31 -5.78
CA PHE A 53 -7.80 -11.15 -6.89
C PHE A 53 -8.93 -11.40 -7.90
#